data_AF-A0A914ISJ6-F1
#
_entry.id   AF-A0A914ISJ6-F1
#
_cell.length_a   1.000
_cell.length_b   1.000
_cell.length_c   1.000
_cell.angle_alpha   90.00
_cell.angle_beta   90.00
_cell.angle_gamma   90.00
#
_symmetry.space_group_name_H-M   'P 1'
#
loop_
_entity.id
_entity.type
_entity.pdbx_description
1 polymer ?
#
loop_
_entity_poly.entity_id
_entity_poly.type
_entity_poly.pdbx_seq_one_letter_code
_entity_poly.pdbx_strand_id
1 'polypeptide(L)'
;MSNSEIREREYLYKLIIGQLYYDGHRQVATNLADEVGLSQEPPAPSDKLFRLVTMAKQFSDEPAQESESNFFKLNIDSMGLDLEYDADVPPSAHEPATYETVFLSTHK
;
A
#
# COMPACT_ATOMS: atom_id res chain seq x y z
N MET A 1 18.91 -9.83 -17.96
CA MET A 1 17.69 -9.49 -17.21
C MET A 1 16.92 -8.46 -17.99
N SER A 2 15.60 -8.60 -18.04
CA SER A 2 14.75 -7.56 -18.65
C SER A 2 14.72 -6.31 -17.75
N ASN A 3 14.39 -5.14 -18.31
CA ASN A 3 14.21 -3.93 -17.51
C ASN A 3 13.10 -4.09 -16.44
N SER A 4 12.11 -4.96 -16.67
CA SER A 4 11.08 -5.28 -15.66
C SER A 4 11.67 -6.03 -14.47
N GLU A 5 12.45 -7.07 -14.74
CA GLU A 5 13.09 -7.90 -13.70
C GLU A 5 14.02 -7.06 -12.81
N ILE A 6 14.71 -6.07 -13.38
CA ILE A 6 15.59 -5.17 -12.62
C ILE A 6 14.76 -4.35 -11.63
N ARG A 7 13.67 -3.73 -12.09
CA ARG A 7 12.78 -2.92 -11.24
C ARG A 7 12.11 -3.75 -10.14
N GLU A 8 11.71 -4.98 -10.47
CA GLU A 8 11.11 -5.91 -9.50
C GLU A 8 12.12 -6.29 -8.41
N ARG A 9 13.40 -6.50 -8.77
CA ARG A 9 14.46 -6.77 -7.81
C ARG A 9 14.79 -5.55 -6.95
N GLU A 10 14.86 -4.35 -7.52
CA GLU A 10 15.01 -3.11 -6.76
C GLU A 10 13.89 -2.95 -5.74
N TYR A 11 12.64 -3.20 -6.15
CA TYR A 11 11.49 -3.15 -5.24
C TYR A 11 11.60 -4.20 -4.13
N LEU A 12 12.02 -5.43 -4.45
CA LEU A 12 12.27 -6.47 -3.45
C LEU A 12 13.34 -6.03 -2.44
N TYR A 13 14.45 -5.43 -2.89
CA TYR A 13 15.48 -4.92 -1.99
C TYR A 13 14.95 -3.80 -1.09
N LYS A 14 14.11 -2.90 -1.61
CA LYS A 14 13.42 -1.88 -0.79
C LYS A 14 12.56 -2.52 0.30
N LEU A 15 11.84 -3.60 0.00
CA LEU A 15 11.04 -4.34 0.98
C LEU A 15 11.92 -5.01 2.05
N ILE A 16 13.03 -5.64 1.66
CA ILE A 16 13.96 -6.28 2.61
C ILE A 16 14.57 -5.25 3.56
N ILE A 17 15.07 -4.14 3.02
CA ILE A 17 15.67 -3.06 3.82
C ILE A 17 14.61 -2.44 4.75
N GLY A 18 13.40 -2.18 4.25
CA GLY A 18 12.28 -1.68 5.07
C GLY A 18 11.91 -2.61 6.23
N GLN A 19 11.94 -3.93 6.02
CA GLN A 19 11.71 -4.92 7.06
C GLN A 19 12.82 -4.89 8.11
N LEU A 20 14.09 -4.84 7.70
CA LEU A 20 15.22 -4.74 8.62
C LEU A 20 15.14 -3.47 9.48
N TYR A 21 14.69 -2.35 8.91
CA TYR A 21 14.43 -1.14 9.69
C TYR A 21 13.27 -1.31 10.67
N TYR A 22 12.19 -1.98 10.28
CA TYR A 22 11.04 -2.27 11.13
C TYR A 22 11.43 -3.14 12.33
N ASP A 23 12.26 -4.16 12.10
CA ASP A 23 12.73 -5.10 13.12
C ASP A 23 13.82 -4.51 14.03
N GLY A 24 14.28 -3.27 13.77
CA GLY A 24 15.30 -2.58 14.55
C GLY A 24 16.74 -2.90 14.14
N HIS A 25 16.96 -3.65 13.06
CA HIS A 25 18.27 -4.00 12.50
C HIS A 25 18.89 -2.87 11.66
N ARG A 26 18.93 -1.65 12.21
CA ARG A 26 19.33 -0.41 11.50
C ARG A 26 20.69 -0.51 10.80
N GLN A 27 21.72 -1.02 11.48
CA GLN A 27 23.06 -1.08 10.89
C GLN A 27 23.12 -2.03 9.69
N VAL A 28 22.43 -3.17 9.78
CA VAL A 28 22.37 -4.15 8.69
C VAL A 28 21.61 -3.55 7.50
N ALA A 29 20.49 -2.87 7.77
CA ALA A 29 19.69 -2.20 6.75
C ALA A 29 20.49 -1.12 5.99
N THR A 30 21.22 -0.27 6.72
CA THR A 30 22.06 0.79 6.10
C THR A 30 23.18 0.20 5.25
N ASN A 31 23.93 -0.79 5.76
CA ASN A 31 25.00 -1.42 5.00
C ASN A 31 24.46 -2.08 3.72
N LEU A 32 23.33 -2.78 3.81
CA LEU A 32 22.70 -3.39 2.65
C LEU A 32 22.27 -2.34 1.62
N ALA A 33 21.66 -1.24 2.07
CA ALA A 33 21.26 -0.14 1.20
C ALA A 33 22.46 0.45 0.43
N ASP A 34 23.61 0.59 1.09
CA ASP A 34 24.86 1.09 0.47
C ASP A 34 25.37 0.12 -0.60
N GLU A 35 25.42 -1.17 -0.28
CA GLU A 35 25.91 -2.21 -1.18
C GLU A 35 25.06 -2.37 -2.45
N VAL A 36 23.74 -2.19 -2.33
CA VAL A 36 22.81 -2.31 -3.46
C VAL A 36 22.51 -0.98 -4.16
N GLY A 37 23.13 0.12 -3.72
CA GLY A 37 22.97 1.45 -4.33
C GLY A 37 21.62 2.13 -4.06
N LEU A 38 20.93 1.77 -2.97
CA LEU A 38 19.62 2.31 -2.59
C LEU A 38 19.68 3.36 -1.46
N SER A 39 20.87 3.75 -1.00
CA SER A 39 21.05 4.68 0.13
C SER A 39 20.61 6.12 -0.11
N GLN A 40 20.40 6.53 -1.37
CA GLN A 40 19.93 7.89 -1.69
C GLN A 40 18.52 8.14 -1.16
N GLU A 41 17.69 7.09 -1.13
CA GLU A 41 16.32 7.15 -0.65
C GLU A 41 16.05 5.90 0.22
N PRO A 42 16.46 5.92 1.51
CA PRO A 42 16.25 4.79 2.39
C PRO A 42 14.74 4.56 2.58
N PRO A 43 14.26 3.31 2.40
CA PRO A 43 12.84 3.02 2.56
C PRO A 43 12.42 3.22 4.02
N ALA A 44 11.17 3.64 4.23
CA ALA A 44 10.59 3.71 5.56
C ALA A 44 10.53 2.31 6.22
N PRO A 45 10.64 2.21 7.56
CA PRO A 45 10.41 0.96 8.28
C PRO A 45 9.02 0.38 7.95
N SER A 46 8.95 -0.87 7.51
CA SER A 46 7.69 -1.53 7.13
C SER A 46 7.74 -3.04 7.31
N ASP A 47 6.64 -3.63 7.78
CA ASP A 47 6.40 -5.09 7.90
C ASP A 47 5.77 -5.71 6.64
N LYS A 48 5.65 -4.94 5.55
CA LYS A 48 4.97 -5.37 4.32
C LYS A 48 5.55 -6.65 3.74
N LEU A 49 6.86 -6.84 3.84
CA LEU A 49 7.52 -8.07 3.39
C LEU A 49 7.05 -9.27 4.19
N PHE A 50 7.02 -9.17 5.52
CA PHE A 50 6.57 -10.24 6.39
C PHE A 50 5.11 -10.64 6.09
N ARG A 51 4.22 -9.67 5.89
CA ARG A 51 2.83 -9.91 5.49
C ARG A 51 2.72 -10.63 4.16
N LEU A 52 3.43 -10.18 3.13
CA LEU A 52 3.42 -10.81 1.80
C LEU A 52 3.93 -12.25 1.86
N VAL A 53 5.01 -12.51 2.60
CA VAL A 53 5.56 -13.85 2.78
C VAL A 53 4.59 -14.76 3.55
N THR A 54 3.92 -14.23 4.58
CA THR A 54 2.91 -14.98 5.34
C THR A 54 1.73 -15.37 4.44
N MET A 55 1.26 -14.46 3.59
CA MET A 55 0.24 -14.77 2.59
C MET A 55 0.73 -15.83 1.60
N ALA A 56 1.91 -15.63 0.99
CA ALA A 56 2.45 -16.59 0.03
C ALA A 56 2.59 -18.00 0.62
N LYS A 57 2.92 -18.13 1.91
CA LYS A 57 2.93 -19.41 2.63
C LYS A 57 1.53 -20.03 2.74
N GLN A 58 0.53 -19.27 3.16
CA GLN A 58 -0.86 -19.74 3.28
C GLN A 58 -1.38 -20.30 1.94
N PHE A 59 -1.11 -19.59 0.84
CA PHE A 59 -1.49 -20.03 -0.51
C PHE A 59 -0.70 -21.26 -0.99
N SER A 60 0.53 -21.46 -0.52
CA SER A 60 1.33 -22.63 -0.86
C SER A 60 0.90 -23.89 -0.09
N ASP A 61 0.36 -23.71 1.12
CA ASP A 61 -0.01 -24.80 2.02
C ASP A 61 -1.49 -25.24 1.86
N GLU A 62 -2.38 -24.38 1.34
CA GLU A 62 -3.78 -24.72 1.03
C GLU A 62 -3.99 -25.13 -0.44
N PRO A 63 -4.68 -26.26 -0.72
CA PRO A 63 -5.05 -26.62 -2.09
C PRO A 63 -6.09 -25.61 -2.62
N ALA A 64 -5.71 -24.92 -3.70
CA ALA A 64 -6.46 -23.91 -4.44
C ALA A 64 -8.00 -24.10 -4.44
N GLN A 65 -8.69 -23.53 -3.46
CA GLN A 65 -10.10 -23.22 -3.55
C GLN A 65 -10.32 -21.78 -3.05
N GLU A 66 -10.74 -20.91 -3.98
CA GLU A 66 -11.40 -19.61 -3.72
C GLU A 66 -10.59 -18.47 -3.06
N SER A 67 -9.45 -18.07 -3.62
CA SER A 67 -8.56 -17.06 -2.97
C SER A 67 -8.44 -15.68 -3.66
N GLU A 68 -9.04 -15.45 -4.83
CA GLU A 68 -8.99 -14.16 -5.53
C GLU A 68 -9.69 -13.03 -4.73
N SER A 69 -10.75 -13.34 -3.97
CA SER A 69 -11.52 -12.37 -3.17
C SER A 69 -10.76 -11.88 -1.93
N ASN A 70 -9.85 -12.70 -1.38
CA ASN A 70 -9.11 -12.38 -0.17
C ASN A 70 -7.99 -11.36 -0.40
N PHE A 71 -7.41 -11.32 -1.61
CA PHE A 71 -6.35 -10.38 -1.96
C PHE A 71 -6.82 -8.92 -1.94
N PHE A 72 -8.03 -8.65 -2.45
CA PHE A 72 -8.60 -7.30 -2.45
C PHE A 72 -9.02 -6.83 -1.06
N LYS A 73 -9.64 -7.72 -0.26
CA LYS A 73 -10.14 -7.39 1.08
C LYS A 73 -9.00 -6.97 2.04
N LEU A 74 -7.88 -7.68 2.02
CA LEU A 74 -6.72 -7.38 2.87
C LEU A 74 -5.94 -6.12 2.47
N ASN A 75 -6.00 -5.70 1.20
CA ASN A 75 -5.35 -4.46 0.76
C ASN A 75 -6.13 -3.23 1.26
N ILE A 76 -7.46 -3.33 1.29
CA ILE A 76 -8.37 -2.32 1.83
C ILE A 76 -8.21 -2.19 3.36
N ASP A 77 -8.22 -3.30 4.09
CA ASP A 77 -8.05 -3.31 5.55
C ASP A 77 -6.71 -2.69 5.98
N SER A 78 -5.67 -2.85 5.14
CA SER A 78 -4.35 -2.26 5.37
C SER A 78 -4.27 -0.74 5.13
N MET A 79 -5.26 -0.13 4.46
CA MET A 79 -5.32 1.31 4.24
C MET A 79 -6.07 2.03 5.37
N GLY A 80 -6.58 1.30 6.37
CA GLY A 80 -7.44 1.86 7.42
C GLY A 80 -8.76 2.40 6.87
N LEU A 81 -9.12 1.99 5.65
CA LEU A 81 -10.32 2.43 4.97
C LEU A 81 -11.44 1.48 5.36
N ASP A 82 -12.24 1.90 6.33
CA ASP A 82 -13.44 1.18 6.68
C ASP A 82 -14.45 1.29 5.54
N LEU A 83 -14.74 0.15 4.91
CA LEU A 83 -15.75 0.04 3.85
C LEU A 83 -17.09 -0.46 4.39
N GLU A 84 -17.26 -0.51 5.71
CA GLU A 84 -18.59 -0.72 6.27
C GLU A 84 -19.49 0.46 5.90
N TYR A 85 -20.50 0.19 5.08
CA TYR A 85 -21.51 1.18 4.75
C TYR A 85 -22.36 1.42 6.00
N ASP A 86 -22.10 2.51 6.70
CA ASP A 86 -22.92 2.95 7.82
C ASP A 86 -24.22 3.56 7.29
N ALA A 87 -25.26 2.72 7.21
CA ALA A 87 -26.57 3.09 6.70
C ALA A 87 -27.29 4.13 7.58
N ASP A 88 -26.80 4.36 8.80
CA ASP A 88 -27.38 5.29 9.76
C ASP A 88 -26.81 6.71 9.67
N VAL A 89 -25.89 6.98 8.74
CA VAL A 89 -25.35 8.33 8.51
C VAL A 89 -26.32 9.13 7.63
N PRO A 90 -27.01 10.17 8.18
CA PRO A 90 -27.86 11.03 7.36
C PRO A 90 -27.00 11.82 6.35
N PRO A 91 -27.51 12.08 5.14
CA PRO A 91 -26.80 12.90 4.17
C PRO A 91 -26.51 14.29 4.76
N SER A 92 -25.23 14.69 4.77
CA SER A 92 -24.80 16.01 5.24
C SER A 92 -25.01 17.14 4.22
N ALA A 93 -25.49 16.79 3.03
CA ALA A 93 -25.78 17.75 1.97
C ALA A 93 -27.02 18.58 2.35
N HIS A 94 -26.97 19.88 2.05
CA HIS A 94 -28.11 20.76 2.27
C HIS A 94 -29.18 20.49 1.22
N GLU A 95 -30.42 20.91 1.47
CA GLU A 95 -31.49 20.71 0.50
C GLU A 95 -31.12 21.36 -0.85
N PRO A 96 -31.34 20.67 -1.99
CA PRO A 96 -31.01 21.20 -3.31
C PRO A 96 -31.54 22.62 -3.60
N ALA A 97 -32.66 22.99 -2.97
CA ALA A 97 -33.28 24.32 -3.08
C ALA A 97 -32.48 25.46 -2.41
N THR A 98 -31.49 25.14 -1.57
CA THR A 98 -30.64 26.14 -0.87
C THR A 98 -29.40 26.54 -1.65
N TYR A 99 -29.09 25.87 -2.77
CA TYR A 99 -27.94 26.21 -3.59
C TYR A 99 -28.31 27.33 -4.58
N GLU A 100 -27.49 28.38 -4.60
CA GLU A 100 -27.60 29.45 -5.59
C GLU A 100 -26.79 29.13 -6.85
N THR A 101 -27.36 29.44 -8.01
CA THR A 101 -26.65 29.34 -9.29
C THR A 101 -25.85 30.62 -9.54
N VAL A 102 -24.52 30.51 -9.56
CA VAL A 102 -23.63 31.64 -9.89
C VAL A 102 -23.21 31.56 -11.36
N PHE A 103 -23.53 32.60 -12.13
CA PHE A 103 -23.05 32.76 -13.50
C PHE A 103 -21.76 33.59 -13.50
N LEU A 104 -20.63 32.96 -13.81
CA LEU A 104 -19.37 33.65 -14.05
C LEU A 104 -19.24 33.97 -15.53
N SER A 105 -19.28 35.27 -15.88
CA SER A 105 -18.87 35.71 -17.22
C SER A 105 -17.38 36.04 -17.20
N THR A 106 -16.59 35.29 -17.95
CA THR A 106 -15.20 35.65 -18.22
C THR A 106 -15.19 36.76 -19.27
N HIS A 107 -15.03 38.02 -18.85
CA HIS A 107 -14.68 39.10 -19.76
C HIS A 107 -13.16 39.14 -19.94
N LYS A 108 -12.72 39.37 -21.18
CA LYS A 108 -11.31 39.45 -21.59
C LYS A 108 -10.77 40.87 -21.48
#